data_AF-A0A9E5GFV1-F1
#
_entry.id   AF-A0A9E5GFV1-F1
#
_cell.length_a   1.000
_cell.length_b   1.000
_cell.length_c   1.000
_cell.angle_alpha   90.00
_cell.angle_beta   90.00
_cell.angle_gamma   90.00
#
_symmetry.space_group_name_H-M   'P 1'
#
loop_
_entity.id
_entity.type
_entity.pdbx_description
1 polymer ?
#
loop_
_entity_poly.entity_id
_entity_poly.type
_entity_poly.pdbx_seq_one_letter_code
_entity_poly.pdbx_strand_id
1 'polypeptide(L)'
;MANGGREQLFDLEQDPNELYNLAQKQREIASLLQEKVLQKCKEETDLQCMVHTDKLVTYSFEARPLSRLHQFDFSSGVTGFIVPSDSNYMSDAHPN
;
A
#
# COMPACT_ATOMS: atom_id res chain seq x y z
N MET A 1 -0.97 0.14 3.43
CA MET A 1 -1.01 1.53 2.89
C MET A 1 -1.34 1.40 1.42
N ALA A 2 -2.53 1.80 1.00
CA ALA A 2 -2.83 1.86 -0.43
C ALA A 2 -2.56 3.28 -0.93
N ASN A 3 -1.98 3.45 -2.12
CA ASN A 3 -1.73 4.77 -2.70
C ASN A 3 -3.03 5.49 -3.16
N GLY A 4 -4.19 5.11 -2.63
CA GLY A 4 -5.46 5.70 -3.02
C GLY A 4 -5.94 5.34 -4.43
N GLY A 5 -5.41 4.28 -5.04
CA GLY A 5 -5.59 4.01 -6.47
C GLY A 5 -4.83 4.97 -7.38
N ARG A 6 -3.87 5.76 -6.87
CA ARG A 6 -3.00 6.60 -7.72
C ARG A 6 -2.01 5.71 -8.47
N GLU A 7 -2.06 5.81 -9.79
CA GLU A 7 -1.20 5.06 -10.70
C GLU A 7 0.21 5.64 -10.75
N GLN A 8 1.19 4.75 -10.90
CA GLN A 8 2.60 5.08 -11.05
C GLN A 8 3.15 4.36 -12.28
N LEU A 9 3.81 5.11 -13.14
CA LEU A 9 4.49 4.60 -14.32
C LEU A 9 5.90 5.17 -14.37
N PHE A 10 6.90 4.30 -14.50
CA PHE A 10 8.31 4.67 -14.52
C PHE A 10 8.99 4.06 -15.74
N ASP A 11 9.91 4.82 -16.33
CA ASP A 11 10.83 4.33 -17.34
C ASP A 11 12.13 3.94 -16.63
N LEU A 12 12.36 2.64 -16.40
CA LEU A 12 13.50 2.17 -15.62
C LEU A 12 14.85 2.35 -16.33
N GLU A 13 14.86 2.55 -17.65
CA GLU A 13 16.11 2.82 -18.39
C GLU A 13 16.59 4.25 -18.14
N GLN A 14 15.65 5.21 -18.07
CA GLN A 14 15.95 6.63 -17.88
C GLN A 14 15.83 7.09 -16.42
N ASP A 15 15.02 6.40 -15.62
CA ASP A 15 14.70 6.70 -14.22
C ASP A 15 14.74 5.41 -13.37
N PRO A 16 15.93 4.82 -13.15
CA PRO A 16 16.09 3.58 -12.38
C PRO A 16 15.72 3.71 -10.90
N ASN A 17 15.55 4.94 -10.41
CA ASN A 17 15.18 5.23 -9.02
C ASN A 17 13.70 5.60 -8.86
N GLU A 18 12.90 5.50 -9.92
CA GLU A 18 11.44 5.71 -9.88
C GLU A 18 11.04 7.08 -9.30
N LEU A 19 11.80 8.12 -9.63
CA LEU A 19 11.59 9.46 -9.07
C LEU A 19 10.52 10.26 -9.83
N TYR A 20 10.28 9.95 -11.10
CA TYR A 20 9.43 10.72 -12.01
C TYR A 20 8.26 9.90 -12.52
N ASN A 21 7.10 10.07 -11.90
CA ASN A 21 5.88 9.40 -12.34
C ASN A 21 5.41 9.95 -13.72
N LEU A 22 5.36 9.05 -14.72
CA LEU A 22 4.97 9.33 -16.09
C LEU A 22 3.49 9.04 -16.38
N ALA A 23 2.71 8.51 -15.43
CA ALA A 23 1.35 8.01 -15.68
C ALA A 23 0.43 9.05 -16.35
N GLN A 24 0.55 10.32 -15.99
CA GLN A 24 -0.24 11.39 -16.61
C GLN A 24 0.25 11.81 -18.01
N LYS A 25 1.55 11.67 -18.27
CA LYS A 25 2.21 12.07 -19.53
C LYS A 25 2.14 10.96 -20.59
N GLN A 26 2.17 9.70 -20.17
CA GLN A 26 2.16 8.52 -21.04
C GLN A 26 0.91 7.67 -20.78
N ARG A 27 -0.27 8.26 -20.94
CA ARG A 27 -1.56 7.62 -20.60
C ARG A 27 -1.83 6.35 -21.38
N GLU A 28 -1.46 6.32 -22.67
CA GLU A 28 -1.66 5.14 -23.51
C GLU A 28 -0.85 3.94 -23.02
N ILE A 29 0.40 4.17 -22.61
CA ILE A 29 1.26 3.14 -22.02
C ILE A 29 0.71 2.69 -20.66
N ALA A 30 0.26 3.64 -19.83
CA ALA A 30 -0.37 3.33 -18.55
C ALA A 30 -1.61 2.45 -18.72
N SER A 31 -2.50 2.77 -19.66
CA SER A 31 -3.69 1.97 -19.97
C SER A 31 -3.33 0.58 -20.50
N LEU A 32 -2.36 0.48 -21.42
CA LEU A 32 -1.89 -0.80 -21.94
C LEU A 32 -1.34 -1.71 -20.82
N LEU A 33 -0.55 -1.15 -19.90
CA LEU A 33 -0.01 -1.90 -18.77
C LEU A 33 -1.10 -2.30 -17.78
N GLN A 34 -2.10 -1.43 -17.55
CA GLN A 34 -3.26 -1.76 -16.72
C GLN A 34 -4.05 -2.94 -17.30
N GLU A 35 -4.32 -2.95 -18.60
CA GLU A 35 -4.99 -4.07 -19.28
C GLU A 35 -4.21 -5.37 -19.13
N LYS A 36 -2.88 -5.32 -19.32
CA LYS A 36 -1.99 -6.49 -19.16
C LYS A 36 -2.03 -7.04 -17.73
N VAL A 37 -2.02 -6.17 -16.72
CA VAL A 37 -2.11 -6.59 -15.31
C VAL A 37 -3.48 -7.20 -15.02
N LEU A 38 -4.57 -6.60 -15.50
CA LEU A 38 -5.92 -7.15 -15.33
C LEU A 38 -6.07 -8.53 -15.95
N GLN A 39 -5.54 -8.71 -17.16
CA GLN A 39 -5.54 -10.02 -17.83
C GLN A 39 -4.76 -11.05 -17.01
N LYS A 40 -3.57 -10.70 -16.55
CA LYS A 40 -2.75 -11.57 -15.70
C LYS A 40 -3.45 -11.98 -14.41
N CYS A 41 -4.11 -11.04 -13.74
CA CYS A 41 -4.86 -11.34 -12.51
C CYS A 41 -6.07 -12.26 -12.76
N LYS A 42 -6.66 -12.24 -13.96
CA LYS A 42 -7.76 -13.16 -14.32
C LYS A 42 -7.26 -14.58 -14.59
N GLU A 43 -6.08 -14.70 -15.21
CA GLU A 43 -5.45 -15.98 -15.55
C GLU A 43 -4.87 -16.70 -14.32
N GLU A 44 -4.32 -15.96 -13.36
CA GLU A 44 -3.73 -16.51 -12.14
C GLU A 44 -4.77 -16.60 -11.02
N THR A 45 -5.15 -17.83 -10.63
CA THR A 45 -6.19 -18.10 -9.60
C THR A 45 -5.96 -17.31 -8.31
N ASP A 46 -4.71 -17.23 -7.84
CA ASP A 46 -4.36 -16.56 -6.58
C ASP A 46 -4.51 -15.04 -6.64
N LEU A 47 -4.58 -14.46 -7.85
CA LEU A 47 -4.70 -13.02 -8.07
C LEU A 47 -6.12 -12.59 -8.46
N GLN A 48 -7.06 -13.51 -8.65
CA GLN A 48 -8.42 -13.17 -9.05
C GLN A 48 -9.13 -12.24 -8.05
N CYS A 49 -8.81 -12.37 -6.75
CA CYS A 49 -9.34 -11.50 -5.71
C CYS A 49 -8.93 -10.02 -5.85
N MET A 50 -7.89 -9.74 -6.65
CA MET A 50 -7.41 -8.39 -6.93
C MET A 50 -8.19 -7.69 -8.05
N VAL A 51 -9.17 -8.35 -8.67
CA VAL A 51 -10.01 -7.78 -9.72
C VAL A 51 -11.45 -7.61 -9.22
N HIS A 52 -11.96 -6.40 -9.30
CA HIS A 52 -13.35 -6.07 -9.03
C HIS A 52 -13.91 -5.25 -10.20
N THR A 53 -15.00 -5.73 -10.83
CA THR A 53 -15.66 -5.04 -11.96
C THR A 53 -14.70 -4.60 -13.07
N ASP A 54 -13.86 -5.53 -13.55
CA ASP A 54 -12.84 -5.28 -14.58
C ASP A 54 -11.82 -4.18 -14.24
N LYS A 55 -11.64 -3.90 -12.95
CA LYS A 55 -10.63 -2.97 -12.44
C LYS A 55 -9.86 -3.63 -11.31
N LEU A 56 -8.67 -3.13 -11.04
CA LEU A 56 -7.92 -3.55 -9.86
C LEU A 56 -8.64 -3.06 -8.60
N VAL A 57 -8.63 -3.89 -7.56
CA VAL A 57 -9.10 -3.48 -6.24
C VAL A 57 -8.28 -2.27 -5.80
N THR A 58 -8.98 -1.19 -5.46
CA THR A 58 -8.41 0.04 -4.94
C THR A 58 -9.04 0.37 -3.61
N TYR A 59 -8.26 1.02 -2.75
CA TYR A 59 -8.74 1.53 -1.48
C TYR A 59 -8.58 3.04 -1.48
N SER A 60 -9.51 3.75 -0.84
CA SER A 60 -9.43 5.20 -0.68
C SER A 60 -8.13 5.60 0.02
N PHE A 61 -7.56 6.73 -0.42
CA PHE A 61 -6.42 7.30 0.28
C PHE A 61 -6.86 7.82 1.64
N GLU A 62 -6.14 7.41 2.69
CA GLU A 62 -6.26 7.98 4.01
C GLU A 62 -4.87 8.42 4.47
N ALA A 63 -4.72 9.71 4.74
CA ALA A 63 -3.49 10.23 5.31
C ALA A 63 -3.34 9.67 6.73
N ARG A 64 -2.23 8.97 6.99
CA ARG A 64 -1.90 8.57 8.36
C ARG A 64 -1.66 9.84 9.19
N PRO A 65 -2.19 9.90 10.43
CA PRO A 65 -1.79 10.95 11.36
C PRO A 65 -0.27 11.02 11.46
N LEU A 66 0.30 12.23 11.38
CA LEU A 66 1.74 12.45 11.53
C LEU A 66 2.10 12.38 13.01
N SER A 67 2.08 11.18 13.56
CA SER A 67 2.56 10.88 14.91
C SER A 67 3.84 10.08 14.84
N ARG A 68 4.70 10.27 15.85
CA ARG A 68 5.88 9.42 16.00
C ARG A 68 5.43 8.06 16.52
N LEU A 69 5.53 7.05 15.68
CA LEU A 69 5.36 5.66 16.11
C LEU A 69 6.64 5.23 16.82
N HIS A 70 6.60 5.17 18.15
CA HIS A 70 7.68 4.60 18.93
C HIS A 70 7.54 3.08 18.92
N GLN A 71 8.11 2.43 17.91
CA GLN A 71 8.08 0.96 17.81
C GLN A 71 8.78 0.29 19.02
N PHE A 72 9.75 0.98 19.62
CA PHE A 72 10.26 0.73 20.96
C PHE A 72 10.42 2.08 21.66
N ASP A 73 9.72 2.27 22.78
CA ASP A 73 9.87 3.44 23.63
C ASP A 73 10.57 3.07 24.92
N PHE A 74 11.91 3.05 24.87
CA PHE A 74 12.75 2.78 26.04
C PHE A 74 12.52 3.77 27.18
N SER A 75 12.11 5.01 26.87
CA SER A 75 11.80 6.01 27.90
C SER A 75 10.52 5.66 28.67
N SER A 76 9.62 4.92 28.02
CA SER A 76 8.39 4.36 28.60
C SER A 76 8.52 2.88 28.98
N GLY A 77 9.74 2.32 28.99
CA GLY A 77 10.01 0.92 29.36
C GLY A 77 9.60 -0.13 28.33
N VAL A 78 9.18 0.27 27.12
CA VAL A 78 8.81 -0.65 26.04
C VAL A 78 10.08 -1.07 25.28
N THR A 79 10.64 -2.21 25.67
CA THR A 79 11.92 -2.73 25.13
C THR A 79 11.76 -3.86 24.11
N GLY A 80 10.52 -4.22 23.78
CA GLY A 80 10.22 -5.35 22.89
C GLY A 80 8.74 -5.37 22.49
N PHE A 81 8.34 -6.38 21.74
CA PHE A 81 6.95 -6.56 21.30
C PHE A 81 6.03 -7.15 22.39
N ILE A 82 6.58 -7.44 23.57
CA ILE A 82 5.83 -7.93 24.72
C ILE A 82 5.34 -6.72 25.50
N VAL A 83 4.04 -6.49 25.51
CA VAL A 83 3.38 -5.48 26.34
C VAL A 83 3.13 -6.13 27.72
N PRO A 84 3.74 -5.63 28.81
CA PRO A 84 3.44 -6.13 30.15
C PRO A 84 1.94 -5.95 30.45
N SER A 85 1.31 -6.96 31.05
CA SER A 85 -0.14 -6.99 31.36
C SER A 85 -0.62 -5.81 32.19
N ASP A 86 0.28 -5.18 32.95
CA ASP A 86 -0.04 -4.11 33.90
C ASP A 86 0.15 -2.70 33.28
N SER A 87 0.37 -2.63 31.96
CA SER A 87 0.61 -1.38 31.26
C SER A 87 -0.65 -0.89 30.54
N ASN A 88 -0.98 0.40 30.67
CA ASN A 88 -2.13 1.06 30.04
C ASN A 88 -2.01 1.17 28.49
N TYR A 89 -1.17 0.36 27.84
CA TYR A 89 -0.86 0.40 26.41
C TYR A 89 -1.67 -0.60 25.57
N MET A 90 -2.52 -1.43 26.20
CA MET A 90 -3.51 -2.21 25.49
C MET A 90 -4.62 -1.26 25.00
N SER A 91 -4.50 -0.76 23.77
CA SER A 91 -5.67 -0.23 23.08
C SER A 91 -6.66 -1.38 22.91
N ASP A 92 -7.91 -1.19 23.34
CA ASP A 92 -8.99 -2.16 23.12
C ASP A 92 -8.94 -2.61 21.65
N ALA A 93 -8.56 -3.87 21.43
CA ALA A 93 -8.61 -4.44 20.10
C ALA A 93 -10.09 -4.47 19.71
N HIS A 94 -10.49 -3.57 18.80
CA HIS A 94 -11.85 -3.61 18.26
C HIS A 94 -12.02 -4.95 17.53
N PRO A 95 -13.03 -5.76 17.89
CA PRO A 95 -13.30 -7.00 17.19
C PRO A 95 -13.70 -6.68 15.73
N ASN A 96 -13.18 -7.50 14.81
CA ASN A 96 -13.50 -7.46 13.38
C ASN A 96 -14.99 -7.70 13.09
#